data_AF-A0A4Q6ETB5-F1
#
_entry.id   AF-A0A4Q6ETB5-F1
#
_cell.length_a   1.000
_cell.length_b   1.000
_cell.length_c   1.000
_cell.angle_alpha   90.00
_cell.angle_beta   90.00
_cell.angle_gamma   90.00
#
_symmetry.space_group_name_H-M   'P 1'
#
loop_
_entity.id
_entity.type
_entity.pdbx_description
1 polymer ?
#
loop_
_entity_poly.entity_id
_entity_poly.type
_entity_poly.pdbx_seq_one_letter_code
_entity_poly.pdbx_strand_id
1 'polypeptide(L)'
;MRAYFLLFTALLSLPAVAREFPLSDQLGVVRLRQKKQLKPAQQATISQSTAELKKQGIGKSAPKKGDTLPDFTLPKTGGGSVQLSELVKAGPVVVSFYRGSWCPYCTVQLLDFQKHLGDIQKAGGQLVAITPEETARSEEFAKGKGFQFPIAWDKDNAFAKQLNIVYALPTEMKKLHEELGVDLKASQGNDQWQLPVPATFVVDKNRVVQFAYIDVDYSKRAETSELVRAVKTAAKAK
;
A
#
# COMPACT_ATOMS: atom_id res chain seq x y z
N MET A 1 3.76 -16.07 20.65
CA MET A 1 4.99 -15.44 20.11
C MET A 1 6.16 -16.40 20.29
N ARG A 2 6.59 -17.10 19.23
CA ARG A 2 7.88 -17.82 19.08
C ARG A 2 7.74 -18.82 17.91
N ALA A 3 8.12 -18.40 16.69
CA ALA A 3 8.47 -19.27 15.56
C ALA A 3 8.90 -18.49 14.28
N TYR A 4 9.42 -17.26 14.39
CA TYR A 4 9.80 -16.46 13.20
C TYR A 4 11.27 -16.04 13.15
N PHE A 5 12.06 -16.41 14.17
CA PHE A 5 13.48 -16.18 14.19
C PHE A 5 14.16 -17.51 13.87
N LEU A 6 14.60 -17.68 12.62
CA LEU A 6 15.88 -18.29 12.26
C LEU A 6 15.91 -18.51 10.73
N LEU A 7 17.06 -18.16 10.15
CA LEU A 7 17.51 -18.31 8.76
C LEU A 7 17.29 -17.09 7.84
N PHE A 8 18.08 -16.04 8.07
CA PHE A 8 18.65 -15.24 6.97
C PHE A 8 20.02 -14.68 7.40
N THR A 9 20.99 -15.59 7.58
CA THR A 9 22.40 -15.23 7.71
C THR A 9 23.22 -16.23 6.92
N ALA A 10 23.34 -15.99 5.61
CA ALA A 10 24.47 -16.33 4.75
C ALA A 10 24.05 -16.06 3.30
N LEU A 11 24.34 -14.85 2.79
CA LEU A 11 24.46 -14.57 1.35
C LEU A 11 25.05 -13.17 1.17
N LEU A 12 26.28 -13.00 1.66
CA LEU A 12 27.17 -11.96 1.19
C LEU A 12 27.69 -12.41 -0.18
N SER A 13 27.51 -11.55 -1.19
CA SER A 13 27.89 -11.68 -2.62
C SER A 13 27.01 -12.56 -3.52
N LEU A 14 25.91 -11.98 -4.03
CA LEU A 14 25.30 -12.39 -5.31
C LEU A 14 25.27 -11.19 -6.28
N PRO A 15 25.43 -11.43 -7.60
CA PRO A 15 25.44 -10.39 -8.62
C PRO A 15 24.05 -9.73 -8.76
N ALA A 16 23.99 -8.65 -9.54
CA ALA A 16 22.78 -7.83 -9.81
C ALA A 16 21.50 -8.61 -10.20
N VAL A 17 21.62 -9.89 -10.55
CA VAL A 17 20.52 -10.84 -10.84
C VAL A 17 19.54 -11.00 -9.66
N ALA A 18 19.98 -10.81 -8.41
CA ALA A 18 19.09 -10.82 -7.24
C ALA A 18 18.14 -9.60 -7.13
N ARG A 19 18.24 -8.62 -8.06
CA ARG A 19 17.27 -7.52 -8.17
C ARG A 19 15.95 -7.91 -8.81
N GLU A 20 15.85 -9.04 -9.50
CA GLU A 20 14.67 -9.37 -10.33
C GLU A 20 13.81 -10.49 -9.72
N PHE A 21 13.21 -10.23 -8.56
CA PHE A 21 12.04 -11.01 -8.15
C PHE A 21 10.82 -10.08 -8.15
N PRO A 22 9.99 -10.11 -9.22
CA PRO A 22 8.83 -9.23 -9.38
C PRO A 22 7.96 -9.20 -8.13
N LEU A 23 7.32 -8.05 -7.87
CA LEU A 23 6.44 -7.92 -6.71
C LEU A 23 5.27 -8.91 -6.83
N SER A 24 4.74 -9.13 -8.03
CA SER A 24 3.70 -10.15 -8.27
C SER A 24 4.11 -11.56 -7.85
N ASP A 25 5.37 -11.95 -8.04
CA ASP A 25 5.89 -13.25 -7.64
C ASP A 25 6.10 -13.33 -6.12
N GLN A 26 6.62 -12.26 -5.50
CA GLN A 26 6.69 -12.14 -4.04
C GLN A 26 5.31 -12.28 -3.40
N LEU A 27 4.31 -11.59 -3.95
CA LEU A 27 2.92 -11.70 -3.52
C LEU A 27 2.34 -13.08 -3.83
N GLY A 28 2.85 -13.78 -4.86
CA GLY A 28 2.53 -15.18 -5.16
C GLY A 28 2.89 -16.12 -4.02
N VAL A 29 4.07 -15.92 -3.43
CA VAL A 29 4.49 -16.67 -2.23
C VAL A 29 3.55 -16.38 -1.05
N VAL A 30 3.11 -15.13 -0.87
CA VAL A 30 2.14 -14.77 0.18
C VAL A 30 0.79 -15.44 -0.06
N ARG A 31 0.28 -15.45 -1.31
CA ARG A 31 -0.97 -16.13 -1.70
C ARG A 31 -0.90 -17.62 -1.38
N LEU A 32 0.21 -18.29 -1.73
CA LEU A 32 0.40 -19.71 -1.44
C LEU A 32 0.43 -20.00 0.06
N ARG A 33 1.12 -19.17 0.86
CA ARG A 33 1.15 -19.31 2.33
C ARG A 33 -0.23 -19.08 2.94
N GLN A 34 -0.92 -18.03 2.53
CA GLN A 34 -2.28 -17.74 3.01
C GLN A 34 -3.23 -18.89 2.69
N LYS A 35 -3.19 -19.43 1.46
CA LYS A 35 -4.02 -20.58 1.06
C LYS A 35 -3.78 -21.82 1.93
N LYS A 36 -2.54 -22.05 2.37
CA LYS A 36 -2.21 -23.16 3.28
C LYS A 36 -2.67 -22.94 4.72
N GLN A 37 -2.72 -21.69 5.17
CA GLN A 37 -3.07 -21.32 6.56
C GLN A 37 -4.59 -21.19 6.78
N LEU A 38 -5.32 -20.75 5.76
CA LEU A 38 -6.76 -20.52 5.86
C LEU A 38 -7.57 -21.79 5.61
N LYS A 39 -8.63 -21.98 6.40
CA LYS A 39 -9.63 -23.03 6.17
C LYS A 39 -10.40 -22.76 4.86
N PRO A 40 -10.93 -23.79 4.17
CA PRO A 40 -11.69 -23.60 2.93
C PRO A 40 -12.83 -22.59 3.04
N ALA A 41 -13.57 -22.58 4.15
CA ALA A 41 -14.63 -21.60 4.40
C ALA A 41 -14.10 -20.16 4.44
N GLN A 42 -12.95 -19.92 5.10
CA GLN A 42 -12.33 -18.60 5.18
C GLN A 42 -11.81 -18.13 3.80
N GLN A 43 -11.28 -19.06 3.00
CA GLN A 43 -10.88 -18.76 1.61
C GLN A 43 -12.10 -18.38 0.75
N ALA A 44 -13.23 -19.08 0.93
CA ALA A 44 -14.48 -18.76 0.24
C ALA A 44 -15.00 -17.39 0.65
N THR A 45 -15.00 -17.05 1.94
CA THR A 45 -15.39 -15.72 2.45
C THR A 45 -14.58 -14.60 1.80
N ILE A 46 -13.25 -14.74 1.72
CA ILE A 46 -12.37 -13.75 1.06
C ILE A 46 -12.70 -13.63 -0.42
N SER A 47 -12.85 -14.76 -1.11
CA SER A 47 -13.09 -14.79 -2.56
C SER A 47 -14.46 -14.18 -2.91
N GLN A 48 -15.49 -14.51 -2.15
CA GLN A 48 -16.84 -13.96 -2.29
C GLN A 48 -16.86 -12.46 -2.00
N SER A 49 -16.24 -12.02 -0.90
CA SER A 49 -16.13 -10.59 -0.59
C SER A 49 -15.42 -9.82 -1.70
N THR A 50 -14.35 -10.39 -2.27
CA THR A 50 -13.62 -9.75 -3.38
C THR A 50 -14.48 -9.65 -4.64
N ALA A 51 -15.20 -10.73 -4.97
CA ALA A 51 -16.11 -10.74 -6.13
C ALA A 51 -17.24 -9.71 -5.97
N GLU A 52 -17.77 -9.56 -4.77
CA GLU A 52 -18.83 -8.60 -4.46
C GLU A 52 -18.34 -7.15 -4.57
N LEU A 53 -17.16 -6.85 -4.01
CA LEU A 53 -16.53 -5.52 -4.18
C LEU A 53 -16.29 -5.17 -5.65
N LYS A 54 -15.92 -6.15 -6.49
CA LYS A 54 -15.80 -5.96 -7.95
C LYS A 54 -17.13 -5.59 -8.61
N LYS A 55 -18.22 -6.25 -8.21
CA LYS A 55 -19.57 -5.96 -8.73
C LYS A 55 -20.03 -4.56 -8.34
N GLN A 56 -19.78 -4.14 -7.11
CA GLN A 56 -20.11 -2.81 -6.61
C GLN A 56 -19.31 -1.69 -7.30
N GLY A 57 -18.25 -2.02 -8.03
CA GLY A 57 -17.47 -1.04 -8.77
C GLY A 57 -16.64 -0.11 -7.90
N ILE A 58 -16.31 -0.53 -6.68
CA ILE A 58 -15.39 0.23 -5.81
C ILE A 58 -14.07 0.48 -6.55
N GLY A 59 -13.56 1.71 -6.48
CA GLY A 59 -12.36 2.14 -7.18
C GLY A 59 -12.53 2.46 -8.67
N LYS A 60 -13.68 2.19 -9.30
CA LYS A 60 -13.88 2.52 -10.73
C LYS A 60 -13.91 4.01 -11.01
N SER A 61 -14.31 4.83 -10.04
CA SER A 61 -14.33 6.29 -10.14
C SER A 61 -13.10 6.94 -9.50
N ALA A 62 -12.09 6.16 -9.11
CA ALA A 62 -10.84 6.71 -8.63
C ALA A 62 -10.11 7.44 -9.76
N PRO A 63 -9.26 8.45 -9.44
CA PRO A 63 -8.49 9.16 -10.46
C PRO A 63 -7.70 8.20 -11.35
N LYS A 64 -7.82 8.37 -12.66
CA LYS A 64 -7.08 7.61 -13.67
C LYS A 64 -6.01 8.49 -14.30
N LYS A 65 -5.17 7.89 -15.13
CA LYS A 65 -4.14 8.64 -15.88
C LYS A 65 -4.78 9.82 -16.63
N GLY A 66 -4.21 11.00 -16.46
CA GLY A 66 -4.69 12.27 -17.02
C GLY A 66 -5.56 13.09 -16.07
N ASP A 67 -6.13 12.48 -15.03
CA ASP A 67 -6.89 13.22 -14.02
C ASP A 67 -5.95 13.93 -13.03
N THR A 68 -6.46 14.94 -12.34
CA THR A 68 -5.73 15.58 -11.23
C THR A 68 -6.03 14.82 -9.93
N LEU A 69 -4.99 14.39 -9.21
CA LEU A 69 -5.16 13.86 -7.86
C LEU A 69 -5.45 15.03 -6.90
N PRO A 70 -6.53 14.97 -6.08
CA PRO A 70 -6.80 16.00 -5.08
C PRO A 70 -5.62 16.18 -4.12
N ASP A 71 -5.40 17.42 -3.68
CA ASP A 71 -4.37 17.69 -2.67
C ASP A 71 -4.78 17.07 -1.32
N PHE A 72 -3.79 16.70 -0.52
CA PHE A 72 -3.99 16.24 0.85
C PHE A 72 -2.94 16.84 1.75
N THR A 73 -3.26 16.99 3.04
CA THR A 73 -2.29 17.26 4.10
C THR A 73 -2.57 16.28 5.23
N LEU A 74 -1.65 15.36 5.49
CA LEU A 74 -1.85 14.27 6.44
C LEU A 74 -0.71 14.23 7.46
N PRO A 75 -0.97 13.98 8.75
CA PRO A 75 0.08 13.68 9.72
C PRO A 75 0.91 12.48 9.25
N LYS A 76 2.20 12.47 9.57
CA LYS A 76 3.11 11.39 9.13
C LYS A 76 3.99 10.85 10.24
N THR A 77 4.57 9.68 9.97
CA THR A 77 5.68 9.13 10.75
C THR A 77 6.89 10.08 10.79
N GLY A 78 7.61 10.03 11.90
CA GLY A 78 8.69 10.98 12.24
C GLY A 78 8.20 12.37 12.62
N GLY A 79 6.89 12.55 12.88
CA GLY A 79 6.28 13.81 13.25
C GLY A 79 6.00 14.76 12.06
N GLY A 80 5.23 15.80 12.31
CA GLY A 80 4.78 16.75 11.29
C GLY A 80 3.73 16.17 10.33
N SER A 81 3.58 16.83 9.19
CA SER A 81 2.64 16.45 8.13
C SER A 81 3.34 16.34 6.78
N VAL A 82 2.66 15.70 5.84
CA VAL A 82 3.04 15.65 4.43
C VAL A 82 1.89 16.20 3.60
N GLN A 83 2.22 17.11 2.69
CA GLN A 83 1.27 17.73 1.77
C GLN A 83 1.66 17.41 0.32
N LEU A 84 0.71 16.95 -0.49
CA LEU A 84 1.00 16.54 -1.86
C LEU A 84 1.51 17.71 -2.70
N SER A 85 0.86 18.87 -2.62
CA SER A 85 1.28 20.08 -3.34
C SER A 85 2.69 20.57 -2.97
N GLU A 86 3.18 20.26 -1.78
CA GLU A 86 4.58 20.54 -1.39
C GLU A 86 5.53 19.47 -1.92
N LEU A 87 5.17 18.18 -1.81
CA LEU A 87 6.00 17.09 -2.33
C LEU A 87 6.26 17.24 -3.83
N VAL A 88 5.22 17.53 -4.62
CA VAL A 88 5.34 17.59 -6.08
C VAL A 88 6.27 18.69 -6.60
N LYS A 89 6.61 19.70 -5.76
CA LYS A 89 7.61 20.73 -6.10
C LYS A 89 9.01 20.14 -6.31
N ALA A 90 9.37 19.11 -5.54
CA ALA A 90 10.67 18.44 -5.64
C ALA A 90 10.71 17.37 -6.76
N GLY A 91 9.55 16.93 -7.27
CA GLY A 91 9.47 15.99 -8.38
C GLY A 91 8.21 15.14 -8.32
N PRO A 92 7.99 14.21 -9.28
CA PRO A 92 6.86 13.30 -9.25
C PRO A 92 6.76 12.50 -7.95
N VAL A 93 5.55 12.13 -7.55
CA VAL A 93 5.30 11.46 -6.28
C VAL A 93 4.57 10.15 -6.52
N VAL A 94 5.12 9.06 -5.97
CA VAL A 94 4.41 7.79 -5.80
C VAL A 94 3.55 7.91 -4.55
N VAL A 95 2.23 7.86 -4.70
CA VAL A 95 1.25 7.86 -3.60
C VAL A 95 0.63 6.47 -3.51
N SER A 96 0.87 5.74 -2.42
CA SER A 96 0.40 4.36 -2.28
C SER A 96 -0.46 4.16 -1.03
N PHE A 97 -1.67 3.65 -1.21
CA PHE A 97 -2.60 3.34 -0.12
C PHE A 97 -2.48 1.88 0.29
N TYR A 98 -2.40 1.63 1.60
CA TYR A 98 -2.35 0.28 2.15
C TYR A 98 -3.20 0.13 3.42
N ARG A 99 -3.57 -1.11 3.73
CA ARG A 99 -4.62 -1.43 4.72
C ARG A 99 -4.15 -1.29 6.18
N GLY A 100 -2.88 -1.61 6.45
CA GLY A 100 -2.26 -1.59 7.78
C GLY A 100 -1.08 -2.56 7.88
N SER A 101 -0.28 -2.41 8.93
CA SER A 101 0.94 -3.17 9.23
C SER A 101 0.68 -4.66 9.46
N TRP A 102 -0.52 -5.00 9.95
CA TRP A 102 -1.01 -6.37 10.12
C TRP A 102 -1.23 -7.13 8.80
N CYS A 103 -1.26 -6.43 7.66
CA CYS A 103 -1.51 -7.06 6.37
C CYS A 103 -0.20 -7.56 5.72
N PRO A 104 -0.05 -8.89 5.49
CA PRO A 104 1.20 -9.44 4.95
C PRO A 104 1.50 -8.95 3.53
N TYR A 105 0.48 -8.75 2.69
CA TYR A 105 0.63 -8.20 1.34
C TYR A 105 1.13 -6.75 1.38
N CYS A 106 0.67 -5.94 2.35
CA CYS A 106 1.13 -4.57 2.52
C CYS A 106 2.59 -4.54 2.99
N THR A 107 2.97 -5.43 3.91
CA THR A 107 4.37 -5.54 4.35
C THR A 107 5.31 -5.89 3.20
N VAL A 108 4.95 -6.86 2.35
CA VAL A 108 5.77 -7.23 1.18
C VAL A 108 5.89 -6.07 0.19
N GLN A 109 4.79 -5.40 -0.13
CA GLN A 109 4.80 -4.24 -1.02
C GLN A 109 5.72 -3.11 -0.51
N LEU A 110 5.59 -2.74 0.76
CA LEU A 110 6.38 -1.63 1.32
C LEU A 110 7.86 -1.97 1.46
N LEU A 111 8.20 -3.24 1.73
CA LEU A 111 9.59 -3.72 1.67
C LEU A 111 10.15 -3.67 0.25
N ASP A 112 9.34 -4.02 -0.76
CA ASP A 112 9.74 -3.92 -2.16
C ASP A 112 9.93 -2.45 -2.60
N PHE A 113 9.08 -1.54 -2.12
CA PHE A 113 9.29 -0.09 -2.29
C PHE A 113 10.57 0.39 -1.61
N GLN A 114 10.87 -0.06 -0.39
CA GLN A 114 12.11 0.29 0.29
C GLN A 114 13.34 -0.21 -0.47
N LYS A 115 13.29 -1.44 -1.02
CA LYS A 115 14.36 -2.02 -1.85
C LYS A 115 14.64 -1.16 -3.09
N HIS A 116 13.60 -0.58 -3.69
CA HIS A 116 13.68 0.21 -4.93
C HIS A 116 13.58 1.73 -4.70
N LEU A 117 13.59 2.20 -3.43
CA LEU A 117 13.44 3.62 -3.12
C LEU A 117 14.51 4.47 -3.80
N GLY A 118 15.75 3.96 -3.83
CA GLY A 118 16.85 4.63 -4.53
C GLY A 118 16.64 4.72 -6.04
N ASP A 119 15.94 3.77 -6.66
CA ASP A 119 15.65 3.82 -8.10
C ASP A 119 14.51 4.81 -8.42
N ILE A 120 13.50 4.91 -7.53
CA ILE A 120 12.46 5.94 -7.59
C ILE A 120 13.10 7.33 -7.46
N GLN A 121 14.01 7.52 -6.49
CA GLN A 121 14.72 8.78 -6.26
C GLN A 121 15.64 9.15 -7.43
N LYS A 122 16.41 8.21 -7.97
CA LYS A 122 17.23 8.43 -9.18
C LYS A 122 16.40 8.78 -10.41
N ALA A 123 15.16 8.31 -10.48
CA ALA A 123 14.21 8.71 -11.52
C ALA A 123 13.62 10.11 -11.30
N GLY A 124 13.99 10.79 -10.21
CA GLY A 124 13.53 12.13 -9.84
C GLY A 124 12.25 12.15 -8.99
N GLY A 125 11.82 10.99 -8.48
CA GLY A 125 10.58 10.86 -7.73
C GLY A 125 10.74 10.75 -6.23
N GLN A 126 9.61 10.91 -5.55
CA GLN A 126 9.45 10.67 -4.12
C GLN A 126 8.39 9.58 -3.89
N LEU A 127 8.28 9.09 -2.66
CA LEU A 127 7.27 8.11 -2.29
C LEU A 127 6.63 8.49 -0.95
N VAL A 128 5.32 8.35 -0.88
CA VAL A 128 4.54 8.42 0.36
C VAL A 128 3.55 7.25 0.40
N ALA A 129 3.53 6.54 1.52
CA ALA A 129 2.52 5.53 1.79
C ALA A 129 1.43 6.11 2.69
N ILE A 130 0.17 5.72 2.49
CA ILE A 130 -0.99 6.25 3.20
C ILE A 130 -1.79 5.08 3.80
N THR A 131 -2.19 5.20 5.06
CA THR A 131 -2.95 4.16 5.77
C THR A 131 -3.94 4.76 6.77
N PRO A 132 -5.06 4.10 7.07
CA PRO A 132 -5.90 4.49 8.20
C PRO A 132 -5.33 4.11 9.57
N GLU A 133 -4.29 3.27 9.62
CA GLU A 133 -3.65 2.87 10.87
C GLU A 133 -2.98 4.06 11.56
N GLU A 134 -3.26 4.23 12.85
CA GLU A 134 -2.81 5.37 13.63
C GLU A 134 -1.29 5.57 13.59
N THR A 135 -0.85 6.82 13.72
CA THR A 135 0.57 7.19 13.57
C THR A 135 1.47 6.41 14.53
N ALA A 136 1.05 6.11 15.76
CA ALA A 136 1.87 5.35 16.71
C ALA A 136 2.22 3.93 16.21
N ARG A 137 1.25 3.21 15.65
CA ARG A 137 1.48 1.87 15.08
C ARG A 137 2.26 1.93 13.79
N SER A 138 1.92 2.89 12.93
CA SER A 138 2.65 3.13 11.67
C SER A 138 4.11 3.53 11.91
N GLU A 139 4.40 4.25 12.99
CA GLU A 139 5.75 4.64 13.43
C GLU A 139 6.57 3.43 13.88
N GLU A 140 5.99 2.56 14.73
CA GLU A 140 6.61 1.32 15.17
C GLU A 140 6.91 0.42 13.96
N PHE A 141 5.95 0.28 13.06
CA PHE A 141 6.11 -0.51 11.83
C PHE A 141 7.20 0.05 10.92
N ALA A 142 7.23 1.38 10.70
CA ALA A 142 8.26 2.02 9.89
C ALA A 142 9.66 1.84 10.47
N LYS A 143 9.82 2.04 11.78
CA LYS A 143 11.09 1.83 12.49
C LYS A 143 11.53 0.36 12.43
N GLY A 144 10.62 -0.57 12.73
CA GLY A 144 10.91 -2.00 12.74
C GLY A 144 11.27 -2.58 11.37
N LYS A 145 10.86 -1.93 10.28
CA LYS A 145 11.19 -2.33 8.91
C LYS A 145 12.26 -1.46 8.24
N GLY A 146 12.70 -0.38 8.88
CA GLY A 146 13.69 0.54 8.33
C GLY A 146 13.20 1.32 7.11
N PHE A 147 11.92 1.69 7.09
CA PHE A 147 11.39 2.50 5.98
C PHE A 147 11.94 3.92 6.03
N GLN A 148 12.41 4.40 4.88
CA GLN A 148 13.02 5.72 4.69
C GLN A 148 12.12 6.69 3.91
N PHE A 149 10.86 6.30 3.69
CA PHE A 149 9.82 7.14 3.12
C PHE A 149 8.73 7.42 4.17
N PRO A 150 8.04 8.57 4.08
CA PRO A 150 6.97 8.89 5.02
C PRO A 150 5.78 7.94 4.87
N ILE A 151 5.23 7.54 6.02
CA ILE A 151 3.91 6.92 6.12
C ILE A 151 2.95 7.94 6.70
N ALA A 152 1.92 8.29 5.94
CA ALA A 152 0.89 9.25 6.31
C ALA A 152 -0.34 8.55 6.90
N TRP A 153 -0.89 9.14 7.95
CA TRP A 153 -2.10 8.67 8.60
C TRP A 153 -3.33 9.36 7.99
N ASP A 154 -4.12 8.58 7.25
CA ASP A 154 -5.42 8.98 6.71
C ASP A 154 -6.53 8.64 7.68
N LYS A 155 -6.66 9.48 8.72
CA LYS A 155 -7.66 9.32 9.77
C LYS A 155 -9.06 9.10 9.17
N ASP A 156 -9.74 8.05 9.65
CA ASP A 156 -11.08 7.65 9.20
C ASP A 156 -11.19 7.40 7.69
N ASN A 157 -10.07 7.12 7.01
CA ASN A 157 -9.97 7.01 5.55
C ASN A 157 -10.50 8.25 4.82
N ALA A 158 -10.37 9.45 5.41
CA ALA A 158 -11.00 10.67 4.89
C ALA A 158 -10.54 11.01 3.47
N PHE A 159 -9.23 10.94 3.20
CA PHE A 159 -8.69 11.17 1.87
C PHE A 159 -9.02 10.01 0.92
N ALA A 160 -8.86 8.76 1.35
CA ALA A 160 -9.23 7.60 0.55
C ALA A 160 -10.73 7.59 0.15
N LYS A 161 -11.63 8.10 1.00
CA LYS A 161 -13.06 8.29 0.67
C LYS A 161 -13.25 9.26 -0.48
N GLN A 162 -12.50 10.37 -0.53
CA GLN A 162 -12.55 11.34 -1.63
C GLN A 162 -12.17 10.72 -2.97
N LEU A 163 -11.32 9.69 -2.96
CA LEU A 163 -10.90 8.98 -4.18
C LEU A 163 -11.80 7.78 -4.53
N ASN A 164 -12.90 7.55 -3.79
CA ASN A 164 -13.79 6.40 -3.96
C ASN A 164 -13.06 5.04 -3.90
N ILE A 165 -12.05 4.93 -3.02
CA ILE A 165 -11.27 3.70 -2.80
C ILE A 165 -11.48 3.14 -1.40
N VAL A 166 -12.65 3.32 -0.78
CA VAL A 166 -12.96 2.80 0.56
C VAL A 166 -14.16 1.90 0.51
N TYR A 167 -14.12 0.80 1.24
CA TYR A 167 -15.23 -0.11 1.40
C TYR A 167 -15.46 -0.45 2.87
N ALA A 168 -16.73 -0.65 3.23
CA ALA A 168 -17.09 -1.22 4.52
C ALA A 168 -16.85 -2.74 4.48
N LEU A 169 -16.26 -3.29 5.54
CA LEU A 169 -16.05 -4.74 5.63
C LEU A 169 -17.41 -5.43 5.84
N PRO A 170 -17.77 -6.41 5.00
CA PRO A 170 -18.92 -7.26 5.26
C PRO A 170 -18.79 -7.98 6.61
N THR A 171 -19.91 -8.31 7.26
CA THR A 171 -19.93 -8.96 8.59
C THR A 171 -19.02 -10.19 8.66
N GLU A 172 -19.07 -11.07 7.67
CA GLU A 172 -18.21 -12.26 7.60
C GLU A 172 -16.72 -11.91 7.53
N MET A 173 -16.37 -10.82 6.85
CA MET A 173 -14.99 -10.34 6.83
C MET A 173 -14.59 -9.75 8.19
N LYS A 174 -15.46 -9.04 8.91
CA LYS A 174 -15.14 -8.53 10.25
C LYS A 174 -14.80 -9.69 11.19
N LYS A 175 -15.67 -10.71 11.24
CA LYS A 175 -15.45 -11.94 12.01
C LYS A 175 -14.15 -12.63 11.62
N LEU A 176 -13.87 -12.76 10.32
CA LEU A 176 -12.62 -13.36 9.87
C LEU A 176 -11.38 -12.56 10.30
N HIS A 177 -11.43 -11.22 10.32
CA HIS A 177 -10.31 -10.42 10.83
C HIS A 177 -10.09 -10.69 12.33
N GLU A 178 -11.16 -10.75 13.12
CA GLU A 178 -11.09 -11.06 14.56
C GLU A 178 -10.53 -12.48 14.80
N GLU A 179 -11.00 -13.49 14.05
CA GLU A 179 -10.48 -14.87 14.11
C GLU A 179 -8.98 -14.96 13.78
N LEU A 180 -8.49 -14.06 12.92
CA LEU A 180 -7.07 -13.96 12.54
C LEU A 180 -6.27 -13.03 13.46
N GLY A 181 -6.87 -12.52 14.54
CA GLY A 181 -6.22 -11.66 15.52
C GLY A 181 -5.99 -10.22 15.05
N VAL A 182 -6.74 -9.76 14.04
CA VAL A 182 -6.67 -8.39 13.54
C VAL A 182 -7.76 -7.54 14.19
N ASP A 183 -7.33 -6.63 15.08
CA ASP A 183 -8.19 -5.62 15.70
C ASP A 183 -8.12 -4.30 14.91
N LEU A 184 -9.09 -4.09 14.02
CA LEU A 184 -9.15 -2.85 13.23
C LEU A 184 -9.51 -1.64 14.09
N LYS A 185 -10.24 -1.82 15.19
CA LYS A 185 -10.64 -0.72 16.06
C LYS A 185 -9.43 -0.15 16.77
N ALA A 186 -8.63 -1.03 17.37
CA ALA A 186 -7.39 -0.63 18.01
C ALA A 186 -6.30 -0.20 17.00
N SER A 187 -6.37 -0.65 15.75
CA SER A 187 -5.43 -0.24 14.68
C SER A 187 -5.73 1.18 14.17
N GLN A 188 -7.01 1.54 14.00
CA GLN A 188 -7.43 2.79 13.34
C GLN A 188 -7.98 3.86 14.30
N GLY A 189 -8.27 3.51 15.56
CA GLY A 189 -8.84 4.43 16.54
C GLY A 189 -10.33 4.72 16.35
N ASN A 190 -11.05 3.90 15.58
CA ASN A 190 -12.48 4.05 15.31
C ASN A 190 -13.17 2.69 15.10
N ASP A 191 -14.50 2.65 15.10
CA ASP A 191 -15.30 1.44 14.90
C ASP A 191 -15.99 1.37 13.53
N GLN A 192 -15.50 2.12 12.53
CA GLN A 192 -16.14 2.23 11.21
C GLN A 192 -16.03 0.94 10.39
N TRP A 193 -15.08 0.05 10.72
CA TRP A 193 -14.81 -1.19 10.00
C TRP A 193 -14.67 -0.97 8.49
N GLN A 194 -13.90 0.05 8.13
CA GLN A 194 -13.60 0.40 6.75
C GLN A 194 -12.13 0.14 6.45
N LEU A 195 -11.84 -0.19 5.20
CA LEU A 195 -10.48 -0.30 4.70
C LEU A 195 -10.37 0.36 3.31
N PRO A 196 -9.20 0.90 2.98
CA PRO A 196 -8.94 1.36 1.64
C PRO A 196 -8.69 0.14 0.75
N VAL A 197 -9.17 0.21 -0.49
CA VAL A 197 -8.65 -0.59 -1.59
C VAL A 197 -7.18 -0.21 -1.76
N PRO A 198 -6.26 -1.19 -1.81
CA PRO A 198 -4.88 -0.90 -2.14
C PRO A 198 -4.79 -0.22 -3.52
N ALA A 199 -4.23 0.97 -3.54
CA ALA A 199 -4.13 1.80 -4.73
C ALA A 199 -2.73 2.39 -4.81
N THR A 200 -2.21 2.61 -6.02
CA THR A 200 -0.94 3.30 -6.21
C THR A 200 -1.05 4.24 -7.40
N PHE A 201 -0.69 5.49 -7.16
CA PHE A 201 -0.66 6.56 -8.14
C PHE A 201 0.78 7.04 -8.31
N VAL A 202 1.15 7.44 -9.52
CA VAL A 202 2.30 8.30 -9.76
C VAL A 202 1.75 9.62 -10.29
N VAL A 203 2.03 10.71 -9.60
CA VAL A 203 1.59 12.06 -10.00
C VAL A 203 2.78 12.93 -10.36
N ASP A 204 2.61 13.83 -11.33
CA ASP A 204 3.64 14.79 -11.72
C ASP A 204 3.60 16.09 -10.87
N LYS A 205 4.40 17.08 -11.28
CA LYS A 205 4.53 18.38 -10.60
C LYS A 205 3.22 19.17 -10.52
N ASN A 206 2.27 18.89 -11.41
CA ASN A 206 0.95 19.53 -11.49
C ASN A 206 -0.14 18.67 -10.81
N ARG A 207 0.26 17.62 -10.07
CA ARG A 207 -0.62 16.59 -9.49
C ARG A 207 -1.41 15.79 -10.53
N VAL A 208 -1.03 15.83 -11.81
CA VAL A 208 -1.68 15.02 -12.83
C VAL A 208 -1.19 13.58 -12.70
N VAL A 209 -2.14 12.65 -12.67
CA VAL A 209 -1.89 11.22 -12.55
C VAL A 209 -1.24 10.73 -13.85
N GLN A 210 -0.02 10.21 -13.75
CA GLN A 210 0.75 9.63 -14.85
C GLN A 210 0.63 8.11 -14.89
N PHE A 211 0.33 7.50 -13.74
CA PHE A 211 0.05 6.07 -13.59
C PHE A 211 -0.96 5.89 -12.43
N ALA A 212 -1.88 4.96 -12.59
CA ALA A 212 -2.82 4.55 -11.55
C ALA A 212 -3.01 3.03 -11.60
N TYR A 213 -2.96 2.40 -10.43
CA TYR A 213 -3.31 1.00 -10.23
C TYR A 213 -4.21 0.88 -9.01
N ILE A 214 -5.42 0.37 -9.22
CA ILE A 214 -6.41 0.14 -8.17
C ILE A 214 -7.00 -1.25 -8.40
N ASP A 215 -6.89 -2.15 -7.43
CA ASP A 215 -7.51 -3.48 -7.50
C ASP A 215 -8.10 -3.87 -6.14
N VAL A 216 -9.40 -4.15 -6.12
CA VAL A 216 -10.12 -4.61 -4.92
C VAL A 216 -9.64 -5.98 -4.44
N ASP A 217 -9.00 -6.76 -5.31
CA ASP A 217 -8.20 -7.91 -4.90
C ASP A 217 -6.94 -7.41 -4.19
N TYR A 218 -7.02 -7.31 -2.86
CA TYR A 218 -5.93 -6.82 -2.02
C TYR A 218 -4.68 -7.72 -2.08
N SER A 219 -4.65 -8.83 -2.82
CA SER A 219 -3.44 -9.63 -3.05
C SER A 219 -2.64 -9.20 -4.30
N LYS A 220 -3.16 -8.26 -5.10
CA LYS A 220 -2.54 -7.74 -6.32
C LYS A 220 -2.05 -6.30 -6.15
N ARG A 221 -0.90 -5.98 -6.74
CA ARG A 221 -0.23 -4.67 -6.65
C ARG A 221 0.39 -4.31 -7.99
N ALA A 222 0.60 -3.01 -8.21
CA ALA A 222 1.43 -2.52 -9.31
C ALA A 222 2.88 -2.99 -9.14
N GLU A 223 3.55 -3.33 -10.23
CA GLU A 223 4.97 -3.64 -10.18
C GLU A 223 5.78 -2.38 -9.89
N THR A 224 6.75 -2.47 -8.99
CA THR A 224 7.60 -1.32 -8.66
C THR A 224 8.42 -0.83 -9.86
N SER A 225 8.76 -1.73 -10.79
CA SER A 225 9.39 -1.38 -12.06
C SER A 225 8.48 -0.52 -12.97
N GLU A 226 7.16 -0.69 -12.91
CA GLU A 226 6.20 0.18 -13.59
C GLU A 226 6.17 1.56 -12.94
N LEU A 227 6.21 1.62 -11.59
CA LEU A 227 6.25 2.88 -10.85
C LEU A 227 7.51 3.68 -11.20
N VAL A 228 8.69 3.05 -11.21
CA VAL A 228 9.95 3.72 -11.59
C VAL A 228 9.89 4.25 -13.02
N ARG A 229 9.33 3.49 -13.97
CA ARG A 229 9.14 3.95 -15.36
C ARG A 229 8.17 5.14 -15.45
N ALA A 230 7.06 5.09 -14.71
CA ALA A 230 6.09 6.17 -14.66
C ALA A 230 6.70 7.45 -14.06
N VAL A 231 7.44 7.33 -12.95
CA VAL A 231 8.18 8.45 -12.33
C VAL A 231 9.17 9.06 -13.31
N LYS A 232 9.99 8.24 -13.98
CA LYS A 232 10.97 8.71 -14.97
C LYS A 232 10.31 9.45 -16.13
N THR A 233 9.10 9.05 -16.51
CA THR A 233 8.32 9.71 -17.58
C THR A 233 7.75 11.04 -17.07
N ALA A 234 7.13 11.03 -15.88
CA ALA A 234 6.57 12.20 -15.22
C ALA A 234 7.63 13.28 -14.94
N ALA A 235 8.86 12.90 -14.60
CA ALA A 235 9.95 13.82 -14.33
C ALA A 235 10.45 14.56 -15.59
N LYS A 236 10.17 14.02 -16.78
CA LYS A 236 10.53 14.62 -18.07
C LYS A 236 9.41 15.45 -18.68
N ALA A 237 8.17 15.27 -18.24
CA ALA A 237 7.05 16.10 -18.65
C ALA A 237 7.29 17.53 -18.12
N LYS A 238 7.39 18.48 -19.06
CA LYS A 238 7.57 19.91 -18.75
C LYS A 238 6.26 20.51 -18.26
#